data_AF-A0A9X8CGW1-F1
#
_entry.id   AF-A0A9X8CGW1-F1
#
_cell.length_a   1.000
_cell.length_b   1.000
_cell.length_c   1.000
_cell.angle_alpha   90.00
_cell.angle_beta   90.00
_cell.angle_gamma   90.00
#
_symmetry.space_group_name_H-M   'P 1'
#
loop_
_entity.id
_entity.type
_entity.pdbx_description
1 polymer ?
#
loop_
_entity_poly.entity_id
_entity_poly.type
_entity_poly.pdbx_seq_one_letter_code
_entity_poly.pdbx_strand_id
1 'polypeptide(L)'
;MFTFLKNKEGSIALPFLAVLLLFTITTLYFIDDYQHKQFVIKQATDAYLADILEEKYRNYALEMEDNTSKIIEYNIGTVQLEKSKYGAYVTIFIDLNTGFKRQVFVKIK
;
A
#
# COMPACT_ATOMS: atom_id res chain seq x y z
N MET A 1 3.98 -22.22 -46.22
CA MET A 1 4.03 -20.95 -45.46
C MET A 1 5.06 -20.00 -46.09
N PHE A 2 4.89 -19.62 -47.36
CA PHE A 2 5.85 -18.77 -48.10
C PHE A 2 5.19 -17.83 -49.12
N THR A 3 3.85 -17.77 -49.16
CA THR A 3 3.09 -16.97 -50.13
C THR A 3 3.06 -15.48 -49.81
N PHE A 4 3.35 -15.07 -48.56
CA PHE A 4 3.42 -13.65 -48.16
C PHE A 4 4.71 -12.94 -48.61
N LEU A 5 5.81 -13.67 -48.77
CA LEU A 5 7.12 -13.11 -49.18
C LEU A 5 7.16 -12.73 -50.67
N LYS A 6 6.22 -13.23 -51.49
CA LYS A 6 6.15 -12.93 -52.94
C LYS A 6 5.36 -11.66 -53.26
N ASN A 7 4.61 -11.11 -52.32
CA ASN A 7 3.84 -9.88 -52.51
C ASN A 7 4.62 -8.71 -51.89
N LYS A 8 5.04 -7.74 -52.71
CA LYS A 8 5.86 -6.58 -52.29
C LYS A 8 5.23 -5.79 -51.12
N GLU A 9 3.92 -5.81 -51.00
CA GLU A 9 3.15 -5.12 -49.95
C GLU A 9 3.16 -5.88 -48.61
N GLY A 10 3.11 -7.22 -48.63
CA GLY A 10 3.16 -8.05 -47.42
C GLY A 10 4.52 -8.04 -46.73
N SER A 11 5.60 -7.83 -47.50
CA SER A 11 6.96 -7.74 -46.97
C SER A 11 7.23 -6.45 -46.18
N ILE A 12 6.47 -5.37 -46.42
CA ILE A 12 6.57 -4.11 -45.67
C ILE A 12 5.68 -4.16 -44.43
N ALA A 13 4.50 -4.78 -44.52
CA ALA A 13 3.59 -4.88 -43.37
C ALA A 13 4.19 -5.65 -42.17
N LEU A 14 5.00 -6.68 -42.42
CA LEU A 14 5.64 -7.50 -41.36
C LEU A 14 6.58 -6.71 -40.43
N PRO A 15 7.56 -5.92 -40.92
CA PRO A 15 8.40 -5.12 -40.05
C PRO A 15 7.61 -4.03 -39.31
N PHE A 16 6.61 -3.41 -39.93
CA PHE A 16 5.73 -2.45 -39.22
C PHE A 16 4.94 -3.12 -38.10
N LEU A 17 4.40 -4.32 -38.34
CA LEU A 17 3.70 -5.09 -37.31
C LEU A 17 4.66 -5.49 -36.16
N ALA A 18 5.89 -5.88 -36.50
CA ALA A 18 6.91 -6.22 -35.51
C ALA A 18 7.29 -5.01 -34.63
N VAL A 19 7.46 -3.83 -35.24
CA VAL A 19 7.73 -2.58 -34.50
C VAL A 19 6.53 -2.21 -33.62
N LEU A 20 5.30 -2.34 -34.13
CA LEU A 20 4.10 -2.04 -33.37
C LEU A 20 3.92 -3.00 -32.18
N LEU A 21 4.27 -4.27 -32.36
CA LEU A 21 4.26 -5.28 -31.31
C LEU A 21 5.34 -5.02 -30.24
N LEU A 22 6.54 -4.60 -30.64
CA LEU A 22 7.57 -4.18 -29.68
C LEU A 22 7.15 -2.94 -28.91
N PHE A 23 6.51 -1.98 -29.58
CA PHE A 23 5.97 -0.78 -28.94
C PHE A 23 4.88 -1.12 -27.92
N THR A 24 3.92 -2.00 -28.27
CA THR A 24 2.86 -2.40 -27.33
C THR A 24 3.38 -3.20 -26.15
N ILE A 25 4.35 -4.09 -26.34
CA ILE A 25 4.99 -4.81 -25.23
C ILE A 25 5.68 -3.83 -24.28
N THR A 26 6.40 -2.86 -24.84
CA THR A 26 7.13 -1.85 -24.04
C THR A 26 6.17 -0.96 -23.25
N THR A 27 5.07 -0.51 -23.86
CA THR A 27 4.07 0.31 -23.15
C THR A 27 3.36 -0.49 -22.06
N LEU A 28 3.02 -1.76 -22.30
CA LEU A 28 2.45 -2.63 -21.27
C LEU A 28 3.41 -2.81 -20.09
N TYR A 29 4.69 -3.07 -20.36
CA TYR A 29 5.71 -3.18 -19.31
C TYR A 29 5.85 -1.88 -18.51
N PHE A 30 5.84 -0.74 -19.18
CA PHE A 30 5.93 0.56 -18.50
C PHE A 30 4.72 0.85 -17.61
N ILE A 31 3.51 0.49 -18.07
CA ILE A 31 2.29 0.65 -17.27
C ILE A 31 2.35 -0.23 -16.02
N ASP A 32 2.77 -1.48 -16.17
CA ASP A 32 2.90 -2.43 -15.05
C ASP A 32 3.94 -1.96 -14.03
N ASP A 33 5.13 -1.57 -14.48
CA ASP A 33 6.19 -1.02 -13.61
C ASP A 33 5.74 0.25 -12.89
N TYR A 34 5.02 1.15 -13.59
CA TYR A 34 4.46 2.35 -12.97
C TYR A 34 3.43 2.01 -11.90
N GLN A 35 2.50 1.10 -12.18
CA GLN A 35 1.50 0.66 -11.21
C GLN A 35 2.15 0.01 -9.99
N HIS A 36 3.16 -0.83 -10.20
CA HIS A 36 3.90 -1.48 -9.13
C HIS A 36 4.62 -0.45 -8.25
N LYS A 37 5.31 0.53 -8.84
CA LYS A 37 5.96 1.62 -8.09
C LYS A 37 4.98 2.43 -7.27
N GLN A 38 3.83 2.80 -7.83
CA GLN A 38 2.79 3.52 -7.11
C GLN A 38 2.26 2.71 -5.92
N PHE A 39 2.09 1.39 -6.10
CA PHE A 39 1.66 0.51 -5.02
C PHE A 39 2.69 0.45 -3.87
N VAL A 40 3.97 0.30 -4.21
CA VAL A 40 5.06 0.29 -3.20
C VAL A 40 5.14 1.63 -2.45
N ILE A 41 5.03 2.76 -3.16
CA ILE A 41 5.03 4.09 -2.53
C ILE A 41 3.82 4.26 -1.60
N LYS A 42 2.63 3.80 -2.03
CA LYS A 42 1.43 3.82 -1.20
C LYS A 42 1.62 3.00 0.08
N GLN A 43 2.13 1.77 -0.03
CA GLN A 43 2.40 0.94 1.15
C GLN A 43 3.43 1.56 2.09
N ALA A 44 4.51 2.13 1.56
CA ALA A 44 5.52 2.81 2.36
C ALA A 44 4.93 4.02 3.09
N THR A 45 4.07 4.79 2.41
CA THR A 45 3.36 5.93 3.01
C THR A 45 2.41 5.48 4.11
N ASP A 46 1.60 4.43 3.86
CA ASP A 46 0.69 3.86 4.85
C ASP A 46 1.44 3.36 6.10
N ALA A 47 2.58 2.67 5.89
CA ALA A 47 3.44 2.22 6.98
C ALA A 47 4.02 3.38 7.79
N TYR A 48 4.51 4.43 7.13
CA TYR A 48 5.04 5.63 7.78
C TYR A 48 3.99 6.38 8.60
N LEU A 49 2.77 6.51 8.07
CA LEU A 49 1.65 7.10 8.81
C LEU A 49 1.27 6.25 10.02
N ALA A 50 1.28 4.93 9.89
CA ALA A 50 1.05 4.03 11.00
C ALA A 50 2.14 4.14 12.09
N ASP A 51 3.41 4.27 11.71
CA ASP A 51 4.52 4.48 12.66
C ASP A 51 4.34 5.79 13.45
N ILE A 52 3.97 6.89 12.78
CA ILE A 52 3.70 8.17 13.45
C ILE A 52 2.53 8.07 14.42
N LEU A 53 1.43 7.43 14.00
CA LEU A 53 0.26 7.26 14.86
C LEU A 53 0.59 6.37 16.05
N GLU A 54 1.32 5.28 15.84
CA GLU A 54 1.81 4.40 16.89
C GLU A 54 2.64 5.17 17.92
N GLU A 55 3.65 5.93 17.49
CA GLU A 55 4.49 6.72 18.40
C GLU A 55 3.68 7.75 19.20
N LYS A 56 2.80 8.49 18.53
CA LYS A 56 1.92 9.48 19.16
C LYS A 56 1.05 8.83 20.24
N TYR A 57 0.47 7.67 19.94
CA TYR A 57 -0.46 7.01 20.84
C TYR A 57 0.18 6.13 21.89
N ARG A 58 1.42 5.72 21.68
CA ARG A 58 2.23 5.07 22.71
C ARG A 58 2.39 5.97 23.93
N ASN A 59 2.64 7.27 23.72
CA ASN A 59 2.76 8.24 24.80
C ASN A 59 1.40 8.50 25.47
N TYR A 60 0.35 8.69 24.68
CA TYR A 60 -1.01 8.89 25.19
C TYR A 60 -1.52 7.69 26.02
N ALA A 61 -1.14 6.47 25.63
CA ALA A 61 -1.48 5.22 26.32
C ALA A 61 -0.89 5.12 27.74
N LEU A 62 0.24 5.78 28.01
CA LEU A 62 0.82 5.86 29.36
C LEU A 62 -0.09 6.66 30.30
N GLU A 63 -0.73 7.71 29.79
CA GLU A 63 -1.57 8.64 30.54
C GLU A 63 -3.05 8.20 30.65
N MET A 64 -3.49 7.22 29.84
CA MET A 64 -4.85 6.68 29.91
C MET A 64 -5.13 5.94 31.23
N GLU A 65 -6.34 6.06 31.75
CA GLU A 65 -6.82 5.27 32.89
C GLU A 65 -6.91 3.77 32.55
N ASP A 66 -6.67 2.91 33.54
CA ASP A 66 -6.75 1.47 33.35
C ASP A 66 -8.16 1.01 32.96
N ASN A 67 -8.25 -0.06 32.18
CA ASN A 67 -9.52 -0.63 31.70
C ASN A 67 -10.37 0.31 30.82
N THR A 68 -9.74 1.30 30.18
CA THR A 68 -10.43 2.20 29.24
C THR A 68 -10.15 1.83 27.79
N SER A 69 -11.17 2.03 26.95
CA SER A 69 -11.07 1.96 25.49
C SER A 69 -11.39 3.32 24.91
N LYS A 70 -10.61 3.75 23.91
CA LYS A 70 -10.81 5.02 23.23
C LYS A 70 -10.64 4.85 21.74
N ILE A 71 -11.61 5.34 20.98
CA ILE A 71 -11.56 5.41 19.51
C ILE A 71 -11.32 6.87 19.14
N ILE A 72 -10.35 7.11 18.26
CA ILE A 72 -10.01 8.44 17.76
C ILE A 72 -10.04 8.40 16.25
N GLU A 73 -10.91 9.22 15.68
CA GLU A 73 -11.10 9.33 14.24
C GLU A 73 -10.27 10.48 13.68
N TYR A 74 -9.55 10.19 12.60
CA TYR A 74 -8.86 11.15 11.78
C TYR A 74 -9.41 11.13 10.37
N ASN A 75 -9.16 12.20 9.62
CA ASN A 75 -9.48 12.23 8.19
C ASN A 75 -8.72 11.16 7.37
N ILE A 76 -7.63 10.63 7.92
CA ILE A 76 -6.80 9.59 7.28
C ILE A 76 -7.14 8.15 7.71
N GLY A 77 -7.97 7.97 8.75
CA GLY A 77 -8.27 6.66 9.33
C GLY A 77 -8.70 6.73 10.79
N THR A 78 -8.84 5.58 11.44
CA THR A 78 -9.23 5.46 12.85
C THR A 78 -8.13 4.79 13.66
N VAL A 79 -7.98 5.24 14.91
CA VAL A 79 -7.10 4.60 15.90
C VAL A 79 -7.91 4.22 17.11
N GLN A 80 -7.89 2.93 17.46
CA GLN A 80 -8.52 2.40 18.66
C GLN A 80 -7.45 1.96 19.65
N LEU A 81 -7.61 2.40 20.88
CA LEU A 81 -6.72 2.14 22.00
C LEU A 81 -7.47 1.34 23.05
N GLU A 82 -6.91 0.22 23.47
CA GLU A 82 -7.48 -0.62 24.52
C GLU A 82 -6.44 -0.87 25.61
N LYS A 83 -6.66 -0.31 26.79
CA LYS A 83 -5.78 -0.52 27.95
C LYS A 83 -6.28 -1.69 28.80
N SER A 84 -5.39 -2.63 29.08
CA SER A 84 -5.66 -3.78 29.93
C SER A 84 -6.13 -3.36 31.33
N LYS A 85 -6.97 -4.18 31.95
CA LYS A 85 -7.46 -4.00 33.33
C LYS A 85 -6.34 -3.90 34.37
N TYR A 86 -5.17 -4.46 34.08
CA TYR A 86 -4.00 -4.43 34.96
C TYR A 86 -2.94 -3.40 34.52
N GLY A 87 -3.28 -2.51 33.57
CA GLY A 87 -2.41 -1.43 33.09
C GLY A 87 -1.14 -1.84 32.32
N ALA A 88 -0.76 -3.12 32.39
CA ALA A 88 0.51 -3.63 31.88
C ALA A 88 0.64 -3.62 30.34
N TYR A 89 -0.49 -3.57 29.62
CA TYR A 89 -0.51 -3.64 28.16
C TYR A 89 -1.56 -2.70 27.58
N VAL A 90 -1.19 -2.07 26.47
CA VAL A 90 -2.11 -1.33 25.60
C VAL A 90 -2.05 -1.92 24.20
N THR A 91 -3.22 -2.19 23.65
CA THR A 91 -3.39 -2.58 22.25
C THR A 91 -3.75 -1.35 21.45
N ILE A 92 -2.96 -1.04 20.42
CA ILE A 92 -3.19 0.04 19.47
C ILE A 92 -3.61 -0.59 18.14
N PHE A 93 -4.83 -0.30 17.70
CA PHE A 93 -5.33 -0.68 16.39
C PHE A 93 -5.37 0.57 15.50
N ILE A 94 -4.74 0.49 14.34
CA ILE A 94 -4.70 1.55 13.34
C ILE A 94 -5.38 1.02 12.08
N ASP A 95 -6.43 1.69 11.62
CA ASP A 95 -7.15 1.38 10.39
C ASP A 95 -7.13 2.63 9.50
N LEU A 96 -6.36 2.61 8.42
CA LEU A 96 -6.27 3.72 7.48
C LEU A 96 -7.33 3.59 6.38
N ASN A 97 -7.84 4.72 5.89
CA ASN A 97 -8.83 4.75 4.81
C ASN A 97 -8.35 4.09 3.50
N THR A 98 -7.05 3.88 3.38
CA THR A 98 -6.41 3.16 2.27
C THR A 98 -6.64 1.64 2.31
N GLY A 99 -7.19 1.11 3.41
CA GLY A 99 -7.39 -0.31 3.69
C GLY A 99 -6.25 -0.93 4.50
N PHE A 100 -5.23 -0.14 4.88
CA PHE A 100 -4.11 -0.61 5.69
C PHE A 100 -4.52 -0.77 7.15
N LYS A 101 -4.25 -1.94 7.72
CA LYS A 101 -4.56 -2.27 9.11
C LYS A 101 -3.32 -2.73 9.86
N ARG A 102 -3.09 -2.20 11.05
CA ARG A 102 -2.01 -2.61 11.93
C ARG A 102 -2.51 -2.72 13.37
N GLN A 103 -2.08 -3.77 14.05
CA GLN A 103 -2.30 -3.97 15.47
C GLN A 103 -0.94 -4.05 16.17
N VAL A 104 -0.78 -3.26 17.22
CA VAL A 104 0.47 -3.17 17.99
C VAL A 104 0.16 -3.42 19.46
N PHE A 105 0.96 -4.28 20.08
CA PHE A 105 0.89 -4.54 21.52
C PHE A 105 2.03 -3.81 22.22
N VAL A 106 1.70 -2.78 22.98
CA VAL A 106 2.67 -2.01 23.76
C VAL A 106 2.63 -2.49 25.20
N LYS A 107 3.76 -2.97 25.71
CA LYS A 107 3.96 -3.21 27.15
C LYS A 107 4.30 -1.89 27.85
N ILE A 108 3.49 -1.51 28.84
CA ILE A 108 3.74 -0.36 29.69
C ILE A 108 4.43 -0.89 30.96
N LYS A 109 5.64 -0.41 31.24
CA LYS A 109 6.45 -0.79 32.41
C LYS A 109 6.27 0.21 33.52
#